data_AF-A0A8I2FYT7-F1
#
_entry.id   AF-A0A8I2FYT7-F1
#
_cell.length_a   1.000
_cell.length_b   1.000
_cell.length_c   1.000
_cell.angle_alpha   90.00
_cell.angle_beta   90.00
_cell.angle_gamma   90.00
#
_symmetry.space_group_name_H-M   'P 1'
#
loop_
_entity.id
_entity.type
_entity.pdbx_description
1 polymer ?
#
loop_
_entity_poly.entity_id
_entity_poly.type
_entity_poly.pdbx_seq_one_letter_code
_entity_poly.pdbx_strand_id
1 'polypeptide(L)'
;MVKRIIYIAIGAILVFCVIYFGFIKGVFTPSGLSVEETSITIEKIADIKELTAAEYYGEVVYSLREYYREELGKKVKKLYDRLKDAEKKGLLAQNDLRNERILTEKLAVIITDQEEKEAIDTLRRLYTEVEYDANNRRYTIVITNAGLLQLFLESSRWEDFKKKYSAKVEKEITKMKTDIAYLARGWVKAVYDLSRLAADKDAHFFCEGTGTLFLNLEMKIKSEINPWFIFDKKVKIEGYTILKEKKVNLNNPESYRNILIVKKGCKERLVRDAKNADIEKIAKVSAEESLGNFLLLFLYKDKEIKSVKIIEDSQAFKAEKEKCLQENKESS
;
A
#
# COMPACT_ATOMS: atom_id res chain seq x y z
N MET A 1 -36.79 -67.11 -55.07
CA MET A 1 -37.27 -65.72 -55.25
C MET A 1 -37.48 -65.01 -53.91
N VAL A 2 -38.17 -65.64 -52.94
CA VAL A 2 -38.45 -65.09 -51.59
C VAL A 2 -37.21 -64.59 -50.84
N LYS A 3 -36.09 -65.34 -50.83
CA LYS A 3 -34.86 -64.93 -50.14
C LYS A 3 -34.30 -63.60 -50.65
N ARG A 4 -34.37 -63.32 -51.96
CA ARG A 4 -33.88 -62.06 -52.55
C ARG A 4 -34.73 -60.87 -52.14
N ILE A 5 -36.05 -61.06 -52.03
CA ILE A 5 -36.97 -60.01 -51.58
C ILE A 5 -36.71 -59.64 -50.11
N ILE A 6 -36.44 -60.65 -49.27
CA ILE A 6 -36.12 -60.44 -47.85
C ILE A 6 -34.81 -59.63 -47.69
N TYR A 7 -33.76 -59.95 -48.46
CA TYR A 7 -32.51 -59.20 -48.39
C TYR A 7 -32.65 -57.74 -48.84
N ILE A 8 -33.46 -57.48 -49.88
CA ILE A 8 -33.75 -56.13 -50.35
C ILE A 8 -34.53 -55.33 -49.27
N ALA A 9 -35.53 -55.96 -48.65
CA ALA A 9 -36.30 -55.32 -47.59
C ALA A 9 -35.44 -54.98 -46.36
N ILE A 10 -34.57 -55.91 -45.92
CA ILE A 10 -33.65 -55.66 -44.80
C ILE A 10 -32.65 -54.54 -45.15
N GLY A 11 -32.13 -54.52 -46.38
CA GLY A 11 -31.24 -53.46 -46.86
C GLY A 11 -31.92 -52.08 -46.84
N ALA A 12 -33.16 -52.00 -47.31
CA ALA A 12 -33.93 -50.75 -47.30
C ALA A 12 -34.20 -50.24 -45.87
N ILE A 13 -34.53 -51.13 -44.95
CA ILE A 13 -34.76 -50.80 -43.53
C ILE A 13 -33.48 -50.27 -42.89
N LEU A 14 -32.32 -50.90 -43.14
CA LEU A 14 -31.04 -50.44 -42.61
C LEU A 14 -30.66 -49.05 -43.12
N VAL A 15 -30.83 -48.80 -44.42
CA VAL A 15 -30.59 -47.46 -45.00
C VAL A 15 -31.52 -46.43 -44.38
N PHE A 16 -32.81 -46.76 -44.22
CA PHE A 16 -33.77 -45.88 -43.58
C PHE A 16 -33.41 -45.59 -42.11
N CYS A 17 -33.00 -46.60 -41.34
CA CYS A 17 -32.55 -46.42 -39.96
C CYS A 17 -31.31 -45.53 -39.88
N VAL A 18 -30.32 -45.69 -40.76
CA VAL A 18 -29.12 -44.84 -40.79
C VAL A 18 -29.49 -43.38 -41.09
N ILE A 19 -30.38 -43.14 -42.06
CA ILE A 19 -30.84 -41.79 -42.40
C ILE A 19 -31.67 -41.19 -41.25
N TYR A 20 -32.63 -41.93 -40.71
CA TYR A 20 -33.53 -41.47 -39.66
C TYR A 20 -32.78 -41.16 -38.35
N PHE A 21 -31.89 -42.07 -37.90
CA PHE A 21 -31.07 -41.83 -36.70
C PHE A 21 -29.98 -40.78 -36.93
N GLY A 22 -29.44 -40.67 -38.16
CA GLY A 22 -28.48 -39.62 -38.52
C GLY A 22 -29.10 -38.21 -38.48
N PHE A 23 -30.36 -38.08 -38.90
CA PHE A 23 -31.11 -36.81 -38.85
C PHE A 23 -31.53 -36.44 -37.41
N ILE A 24 -32.01 -37.41 -36.61
CA ILE A 24 -32.51 -37.14 -35.25
C ILE A 24 -31.38 -36.83 -34.27
N LYS A 25 -30.19 -37.44 -34.43
CA LYS A 25 -29.05 -37.18 -33.53
C LYS A 25 -28.20 -35.96 -33.93
N GLY A 26 -28.62 -35.19 -34.93
CA GLY A 26 -27.91 -33.97 -35.34
C GLY A 26 -26.49 -34.20 -35.86
N VAL A 27 -26.17 -35.43 -36.30
CA VAL A 27 -24.85 -35.78 -36.87
C VAL A 27 -24.67 -35.15 -38.25
N PHE A 28 -25.76 -34.83 -38.94
CA PHE A 28 -25.77 -34.15 -40.24
C PHE A 28 -26.46 -32.79 -40.24
N THR A 29 -26.94 -32.29 -39.09
CA THR A 29 -27.22 -30.85 -39.00
C THR A 29 -25.88 -30.16 -39.05
N PRO A 30 -25.60 -29.25 -40.00
CA PRO A 30 -24.44 -28.40 -39.92
C PRO A 30 -24.55 -27.71 -38.56
N SER A 31 -23.68 -28.07 -37.63
CA SER A 31 -23.51 -27.31 -36.40
C SER A 31 -23.13 -25.93 -36.90
N GLY A 32 -24.14 -25.05 -36.99
CA GLY A 32 -23.96 -23.66 -37.35
C GLY A 32 -22.84 -23.21 -36.45
N LEU A 33 -21.69 -22.93 -37.05
CA LEU A 33 -20.56 -22.36 -36.35
C LEU A 33 -21.04 -20.97 -35.97
N SER A 34 -21.83 -20.86 -34.90
CA SER A 34 -22.04 -19.61 -34.24
C SER A 34 -20.68 -19.31 -33.66
N VAL A 35 -19.89 -18.54 -34.41
CA VAL A 35 -18.79 -17.80 -33.84
C VAL A 35 -19.45 -17.05 -32.68
N GLU A 36 -19.21 -17.50 -31.45
CA GLU A 36 -19.63 -16.74 -30.28
C GLU A 36 -19.12 -15.33 -30.52
N GLU A 37 -19.98 -14.32 -30.34
CA GLU A 37 -19.56 -12.94 -30.50
C GLU A 37 -18.30 -12.74 -29.64
N THR A 38 -17.16 -12.66 -30.31
CA THR A 38 -15.86 -12.39 -29.70
C THR A 38 -15.72 -10.92 -29.36
N SER A 39 -16.83 -10.16 -29.32
CA SER A 39 -16.85 -8.85 -28.70
C SER A 39 -16.50 -9.05 -27.23
N ILE A 40 -15.29 -8.62 -26.88
CA ILE A 40 -14.87 -8.58 -25.49
C ILE A 40 -15.51 -7.33 -24.91
N THR A 41 -16.57 -7.52 -24.12
CA THR A 41 -17.22 -6.45 -23.37
C THR A 41 -16.33 -6.04 -22.19
N ILE A 42 -16.50 -4.82 -21.70
CA ILE A 42 -15.83 -4.34 -20.47
C ILE A 42 -16.03 -5.32 -19.30
N GLU A 43 -17.13 -6.08 -19.30
CA GLU A 43 -17.43 -7.11 -18.31
C GLU A 43 -16.36 -8.21 -18.27
N LYS A 44 -15.76 -8.59 -19.41
CA LYS A 44 -14.66 -9.58 -19.48
C LYS A 44 -13.34 -9.04 -18.93
N ILE A 45 -13.16 -7.72 -18.84
CA ILE A 45 -11.97 -7.10 -18.21
C ILE A 45 -11.99 -7.32 -16.70
N ALA A 46 -13.17 -7.41 -16.09
CA ALA A 46 -13.27 -7.72 -14.67
C ALA A 46 -12.76 -9.12 -14.31
N ASP A 47 -12.69 -10.05 -15.26
CA ASP A 47 -12.11 -11.39 -15.03
C ASP A 47 -10.60 -11.31 -14.75
N ILE A 48 -9.93 -10.26 -15.22
CA ILE A 48 -8.51 -9.98 -14.92
C ILE A 48 -8.33 -9.64 -13.43
N LYS A 49 -9.37 -9.07 -12.80
CA LYS A 49 -9.45 -8.57 -11.41
C LYS A 49 -8.47 -7.45 -11.06
N GLU A 50 -7.20 -7.62 -11.38
CA GLU A 50 -6.13 -6.71 -10.99
C GLU A 50 -5.16 -6.46 -12.14
N LEU A 51 -4.87 -5.20 -12.43
CA LEU A 51 -3.83 -4.79 -13.37
C LEU A 51 -2.60 -4.32 -12.60
N THR A 52 -1.51 -5.08 -12.66
CA THR A 52 -0.21 -4.60 -12.15
C THR A 52 0.36 -3.62 -13.17
N ALA A 53 0.40 -2.34 -12.80
CA ALA A 53 0.74 -1.26 -13.73
C ALA A 53 2.19 -0.79 -13.59
N ALA A 54 2.76 -0.89 -12.39
CA ALA A 54 4.18 -0.65 -12.17
C ALA A 54 4.73 -1.52 -11.05
N GLU A 55 6.02 -1.83 -11.16
CA GLU A 55 6.78 -2.56 -10.15
C GLU A 55 8.05 -1.79 -9.81
N TYR A 56 8.40 -1.75 -8.53
CA TYR A 56 9.63 -1.20 -8.01
C TYR A 56 10.37 -2.30 -7.25
N TYR A 57 11.63 -2.52 -7.60
CA TYR A 57 12.52 -3.46 -6.90
C TYR A 57 13.59 -2.66 -6.17
N GLY A 58 13.82 -2.99 -4.90
CA GLY A 58 14.76 -2.22 -4.08
C GLY A 58 15.37 -3.01 -2.94
N GLU A 59 16.50 -2.49 -2.47
CA GLU A 59 17.16 -2.92 -1.24
C GLU A 59 17.06 -1.81 -0.20
N VAL A 60 16.69 -2.18 1.03
CA VAL A 60 16.54 -1.23 2.13
C VAL A 60 17.28 -1.73 3.35
N VAL A 61 17.98 -0.83 4.01
CA VAL A 61 18.55 -1.09 5.34
C VAL A 61 17.64 -0.44 6.37
N TYR A 62 17.30 -1.18 7.42
CA TYR A 62 16.60 -0.61 8.56
C TYR A 62 17.12 -1.23 9.85
N SER A 63 17.19 -0.42 10.90
CA SER A 63 17.69 -0.85 12.20
C SER A 63 16.71 -0.54 13.31
N LEU A 64 16.85 -1.27 14.42
CA LEU A 64 16.06 -1.03 15.63
C LEU A 64 16.32 0.38 16.18
N ARG A 65 17.56 0.86 16.08
CA ARG A 65 17.93 2.23 16.44
C ARG A 65 17.21 3.27 15.57
N GLU A 66 17.14 3.02 14.26
CA GLU A 66 16.45 3.89 13.32
C GLU A 66 14.95 3.94 13.62
N TYR A 67 14.32 2.79 13.88
CA TYR A 67 12.92 2.73 14.33
C TYR A 67 12.67 3.62 15.54
N TYR A 68 13.48 3.47 16.60
CA TYR A 68 13.29 4.26 17.81
C TYR A 68 13.56 5.75 17.58
N ARG A 69 14.51 6.10 16.71
CA ARG A 69 14.74 7.49 16.30
C ARG A 69 13.51 8.07 15.60
N GLU A 70 12.89 7.33 14.67
CA GLU A 70 11.69 7.76 13.95
C GLU A 70 10.48 7.90 14.88
N GLU A 71 10.18 6.88 15.70
CA GLU A 71 9.06 6.90 16.64
C GLU A 71 9.18 8.01 17.67
N LEU A 72 10.38 8.19 18.22
CA LEU A 72 10.63 9.26 19.17
C LEU A 72 10.52 10.63 18.50
N GLY A 73 11.01 10.77 17.26
CA GLY A 73 10.84 11.98 16.45
C GLY A 73 9.36 12.36 16.24
N LYS A 74 8.48 11.39 15.95
CA LYS A 74 7.03 11.62 15.80
C LYS A 74 6.41 12.13 17.10
N LYS A 75 6.71 11.49 18.24
CA LYS A 75 6.19 11.90 19.55
C LYS A 75 6.63 13.30 19.93
N VAL A 76 7.89 13.61 19.66
CA VAL A 76 8.49 14.92 19.97
C VAL A 76 7.95 16.03 19.08
N LYS A 77 7.69 15.74 17.80
CA LYS A 77 7.00 16.67 16.91
C LYS A 77 5.59 16.97 17.42
N LYS A 78 4.80 15.93 17.77
CA LYS A 78 3.46 16.10 18.35
C LYS A 78 3.49 16.95 19.62
N LEU A 79 4.49 16.74 20.49
CA LEU A 79 4.68 17.56 21.69
C LEU A 79 5.03 19.01 21.33
N TYR A 80 5.98 19.23 20.43
CA TYR A 80 6.35 20.56 19.95
C TYR A 80 5.15 21.33 19.38
N ASP A 81 4.33 20.67 18.55
CA ASP A 81 3.14 21.27 17.95
C ASP A 81 2.14 21.73 19.02
N ARG A 82 1.94 20.93 20.08
CA ARG A 82 1.09 21.29 21.23
C ARG A 82 1.66 22.46 22.03
N LEU A 83 2.97 22.45 22.27
CA LEU A 83 3.63 23.55 22.98
C LEU A 83 3.51 24.86 22.18
N LYS A 84 3.65 24.79 20.85
CA LYS A 84 3.47 25.94 19.97
C LYS A 84 2.03 26.45 19.95
N ASP A 85 1.05 25.54 19.96
CA ASP A 85 -0.36 25.90 20.09
C ASP A 85 -0.68 26.54 21.45
N ALA A 86 -0.15 25.99 22.54
CA ALA A 86 -0.30 26.57 23.88
C ALA A 86 0.35 27.95 24.03
N GLU A 87 1.53 28.14 23.43
CA GLU A 87 2.20 29.45 23.33
C GLU A 87 1.32 30.46 22.57
N LYS A 88 0.79 30.08 21.40
CA LYS A 88 -0.12 30.93 20.61
C LYS A 88 -1.38 31.32 21.38
N LYS A 89 -1.87 30.43 22.24
CA LYS A 89 -3.02 30.67 23.12
C LYS A 89 -2.69 31.52 24.36
N GLY A 90 -1.44 31.95 24.52
CA GLY A 90 -1.00 32.75 25.67
C GLY A 90 -0.94 31.96 26.99
N LEU A 91 -1.05 30.62 26.94
CA LEU A 91 -1.01 29.77 28.14
C LEU A 91 0.40 29.67 28.73
N LEU A 92 1.41 29.89 27.89
CA LEU A 92 2.82 29.93 28.24
C LEU A 92 3.31 31.39 28.19
N ALA A 93 3.14 32.14 29.28
CA ALA A 93 3.73 33.48 29.39
C ALA A 93 5.24 33.35 29.64
N GLN A 94 6.06 34.21 29.01
CA GLN A 94 7.53 34.15 29.15
C GLN A 94 8.02 34.27 30.60
N ASN A 95 7.24 34.90 31.48
CA ASN A 95 7.60 35.09 32.89
C ASN A 95 7.27 33.87 33.77
N ASP A 96 6.31 33.03 33.40
CA ASP A 96 6.00 31.78 34.12
C ASP A 96 7.10 30.72 33.97
N LEU A 97 8.01 30.94 33.01
CA LEU A 97 9.09 30.03 32.62
C LEU A 97 10.24 29.95 33.64
N ARG A 98 10.29 30.86 34.62
CA ARG A 98 11.32 30.85 35.68
C ARG A 98 10.95 30.00 36.88
N ASN A 99 9.69 29.57 36.99
CA ASN A 99 9.22 28.76 38.11
C ASN A 99 8.84 27.36 37.65
N GLU A 100 9.77 26.42 37.85
CA GLU A 100 9.64 25.00 37.46
C GLU A 100 8.34 24.35 37.98
N ARG A 101 7.83 24.80 39.14
CA ARG A 101 6.60 24.30 39.73
C ARG A 101 5.35 24.76 38.99
N ILE A 102 5.22 26.05 38.70
CA ILE A 102 4.09 26.63 37.93
C ILE A 102 4.04 26.01 36.53
N LEU A 103 5.21 25.79 35.95
CA LEU A 103 5.39 25.16 34.66
C LEU A 103 4.88 23.71 34.64
N THR A 104 5.23 22.93 35.67
CA THR A 104 4.81 21.54 35.82
C THR A 104 3.30 21.44 36.02
N GLU A 105 2.71 22.33 36.81
CA GLU A 105 1.25 22.40 37.03
C GLU A 105 0.50 22.76 35.74
N LYS A 106 0.98 23.72 34.94
CA LYS A 106 0.38 24.07 33.64
C LYS A 106 0.52 22.96 32.60
N LEU A 107 1.62 22.20 32.65
CA LEU A 107 1.86 21.08 31.74
C LEU A 107 0.98 19.87 32.05
N ALA A 108 0.70 19.59 33.32
CA ALA A 108 -0.22 18.52 33.73
C ALA A 108 -1.65 18.74 33.21
N VAL A 109 -2.02 19.99 32.92
CA VAL A 109 -3.30 20.33 32.29
C VAL A 109 -3.27 20.11 30.77
N ILE A 110 -2.11 20.27 30.14
CA ILE A 110 -1.96 20.21 28.67
C ILE A 110 -1.70 18.78 28.21
N ILE A 111 -0.92 18.00 28.96
CA ILE A 111 -0.55 16.61 28.67
C ILE A 111 -1.47 15.71 29.50
N THR A 112 -2.34 14.94 28.85
CA THR A 112 -3.19 13.99 29.55
C THR A 112 -2.33 12.82 30.07
N ASP A 113 -2.61 12.38 31.31
CA ASP A 113 -1.90 11.28 32.00
C ASP A 113 -1.71 10.02 31.14
N GLN A 114 -2.63 9.77 30.20
CA GLN A 114 -2.63 8.58 29.35
C GLN A 114 -1.58 8.63 28.22
N GLU A 115 -1.40 9.78 27.57
CA GLU A 115 -0.38 9.94 26.52
C GLU A 115 1.03 10.00 27.12
N GLU A 116 1.15 10.58 28.31
CA GLU A 116 2.37 10.54 29.12
C GLU A 116 2.72 9.10 29.49
N LYS A 117 1.75 8.33 29.98
CA LYS A 117 1.94 6.91 30.28
C LYS A 117 2.38 6.12 29.05
N GLU A 118 1.82 6.38 27.86
CA GLU A 118 2.23 5.71 26.63
C GLU A 118 3.62 6.13 26.11
N ALA A 119 3.98 7.41 26.24
CA ALA A 119 5.31 7.91 25.89
C ALA A 119 6.37 7.33 26.84
N ILE A 120 6.11 7.38 28.15
CA ILE A 120 6.95 6.79 29.20
C ILE A 120 7.01 5.27 29.06
N ASP A 121 5.92 4.58 28.78
CA ASP A 121 5.93 3.12 28.59
C ASP A 121 6.67 2.72 27.31
N THR A 122 6.59 3.54 26.25
CA THR A 122 7.41 3.32 25.05
C THR A 122 8.89 3.53 25.36
N LEU A 123 9.24 4.60 26.11
CA LEU A 123 10.60 4.86 26.57
C LEU A 123 11.10 3.79 27.55
N ARG A 124 10.26 3.27 28.45
CA ARG A 124 10.56 2.16 29.37
C ARG A 124 10.80 0.87 28.61
N ARG A 125 10.04 0.60 27.54
CA ARG A 125 10.31 -0.50 26.60
C ARG A 125 11.62 -0.31 25.81
N LEU A 126 12.11 0.92 25.63
CA LEU A 126 13.49 1.15 25.13
C LEU A 126 14.56 0.75 26.16
N TYR A 127 14.17 0.63 27.43
CA TYR A 127 15.07 0.63 28.58
C TYR A 127 15.09 -0.67 29.39
N THR A 128 14.18 -1.62 29.15
CA THR A 128 14.02 -2.85 29.97
C THR A 128 15.26 -3.75 30.05
N GLU A 129 16.28 -3.57 29.21
CA GLU A 129 17.53 -4.34 29.26
C GLU A 129 18.71 -3.65 29.99
N VAL A 130 18.55 -2.43 30.46
CA VAL A 130 19.50 -1.84 31.42
C VAL A 130 19.06 -2.28 32.82
N GLU A 131 19.44 -3.52 33.17
CA GLU A 131 19.41 -4.12 34.51
C GLU A 131 18.68 -3.34 35.60
N TYR A 132 17.65 -3.98 36.13
CA TYR A 132 17.16 -3.78 37.49
C TYR A 132 18.33 -3.98 38.48
N ASP A 133 19.11 -2.93 38.71
CA ASP A 133 20.03 -2.84 39.85
C ASP A 133 19.21 -2.41 41.06
N ALA A 134 18.91 -3.37 41.93
CA ALA A 134 18.13 -3.17 43.14
C ALA A 134 18.78 -2.19 44.15
N ASN A 135 20.04 -1.79 43.95
CA ASN A 135 20.82 -1.03 44.92
C ASN A 135 21.26 0.37 44.47
N ASN A 136 20.89 0.84 43.28
CA ASN A 136 21.39 2.11 42.77
C ASN A 136 20.28 3.07 42.33
N ARG A 137 20.34 4.29 42.86
CA ARG A 137 19.29 5.31 42.75
C ARG A 137 18.97 5.62 41.28
N ARG A 138 17.74 5.27 40.88
CA ARG A 138 16.94 5.77 39.74
C ARG A 138 17.72 6.63 38.74
N TYR A 139 18.21 6.02 37.67
CA TYR A 139 18.37 6.72 36.38
C TYR A 139 17.23 6.30 35.46
N THR A 140 16.01 6.69 35.81
CA THR A 140 14.95 6.84 34.82
C THR A 140 15.38 8.02 33.96
N ILE A 141 15.82 7.79 32.73
CA ILE A 141 15.88 8.89 31.75
C ILE A 141 14.45 9.15 31.31
N VAL A 142 13.69 9.72 32.26
CA VAL A 142 12.71 10.73 31.93
C VAL A 142 13.58 11.84 31.32
N ILE A 143 13.47 12.09 30.03
CA ILE A 143 13.62 13.49 29.65
C ILE A 143 12.39 14.11 30.30
N THR A 144 12.55 14.61 31.54
CA THR A 144 11.49 15.29 32.25
C THR A 144 10.92 16.32 31.28
N ASN A 145 9.60 16.51 31.32
CA ASN A 145 8.96 17.54 30.50
C ASN A 145 9.70 18.89 30.64
N ALA A 146 10.32 19.15 31.80
CA ALA A 146 11.27 20.24 32.04
C ALA A 146 12.47 20.30 31.06
N GLY A 147 13.18 19.20 30.80
CA GLY A 147 14.31 19.18 29.88
C GLY A 147 13.92 19.30 28.39
N LEU A 148 12.75 18.76 28.02
CA LEU A 148 12.18 18.96 26.68
C LEU A 148 11.67 20.39 26.49
N LEU A 149 11.04 20.95 27.51
CA LEU A 149 10.55 22.32 27.48
C LEU A 149 11.71 23.31 27.48
N GLN A 150 12.75 23.09 28.28
CA GLN A 150 13.98 23.89 28.22
C GLN A 150 14.54 23.90 26.80
N LEU A 151 14.62 22.73 26.15
CA LEU A 151 15.04 22.65 24.75
C LEU A 151 14.10 23.45 23.81
N PHE A 152 12.78 23.38 24.02
CA PHE A 152 11.80 24.15 23.24
C PHE A 152 11.97 25.66 23.44
N LEU A 153 12.12 26.10 24.68
CA LEU A 153 12.28 27.52 25.03
C LEU A 153 13.61 28.09 24.54
N GLU A 154 14.67 27.29 24.57
CA GLU A 154 15.97 27.67 23.99
C GLU A 154 16.00 27.54 22.45
N SER A 155 14.91 27.13 21.81
CA SER A 155 14.84 26.90 20.38
C SER A 155 13.63 27.64 19.80
N SER A 156 13.88 28.84 19.28
CA SER A 156 12.83 29.66 18.64
C SER A 156 12.24 29.00 17.38
N ARG A 157 12.95 28.03 16.79
CA ARG A 157 12.57 27.30 15.57
C ARG A 157 12.59 25.79 15.79
N TRP A 158 11.69 25.09 15.10
CA TRP A 158 11.62 23.62 15.07
C TRP A 158 12.95 22.95 14.71
N GLU A 159 13.70 23.50 13.74
CA GLU A 159 14.96 22.88 13.32
C GLU A 159 16.04 22.91 14.41
N ASP A 160 16.09 23.99 15.21
CA ASP A 160 17.03 24.10 16.33
C ASP A 160 16.64 23.13 17.46
N PHE A 161 15.34 23.05 17.74
CA PHE A 161 14.78 22.13 18.72
C PHE A 161 15.07 20.67 18.33
N LYS A 162 14.78 20.33 17.08
CA LYS A 162 15.04 19.02 16.48
C LYS A 162 16.53 18.68 16.57
N LYS A 163 17.43 19.60 16.21
CA LYS A 163 18.88 19.38 16.28
C LYS A 163 19.35 19.09 17.71
N LYS A 164 19.00 19.92 18.68
CA LYS A 164 19.39 19.73 20.09
C LYS A 164 18.79 18.45 20.67
N TYR A 165 17.53 18.18 20.33
CA TYR A 165 16.83 16.98 20.77
C TYR A 165 17.45 15.72 20.17
N SER A 166 17.71 15.70 18.86
CA SER A 166 18.36 14.57 18.17
C SER A 166 19.72 14.24 18.77
N ALA A 167 20.51 15.24 19.18
CA ALA A 167 21.79 14.99 19.86
C ALA A 167 21.61 14.28 21.21
N LYS A 168 20.55 14.62 21.97
CA LYS A 168 20.23 13.96 23.24
C LYS A 168 19.72 12.53 23.00
N VAL A 169 18.85 12.35 22.03
CA VAL A 169 18.36 11.02 21.61
C VAL A 169 19.50 10.12 21.17
N GLU A 170 20.45 10.62 20.39
CA GLU A 170 21.57 9.83 19.90
C GLU A 170 22.45 9.33 21.04
N LYS A 171 22.65 10.16 22.08
CA LYS A 171 23.34 9.74 23.32
C LYS A 171 22.60 8.62 24.06
N GLU A 172 21.29 8.51 23.92
CA GLU A 172 20.51 7.42 24.54
C GLU A 172 20.46 6.17 23.66
N ILE A 173 20.27 6.34 22.35
CA ILE A 173 20.33 5.26 21.37
C ILE A 173 21.69 4.55 21.41
N THR A 174 22.79 5.28 21.63
CA THR A 174 24.14 4.70 21.76
C THR A 174 24.31 3.84 23.00
N LYS A 175 23.54 4.06 24.08
CA LYS A 175 23.54 3.23 25.30
C LYS A 175 22.76 1.94 25.15
N MET A 176 21.94 1.80 24.10
CA MET A 176 21.16 0.58 23.87
C MET A 176 22.09 -0.64 23.76
N LYS A 177 21.85 -1.62 24.64
CA LYS A 177 22.62 -2.86 24.71
C LYS A 177 22.32 -3.76 23.52
N THR A 178 21.07 -3.77 23.07
CA THR A 178 20.58 -4.55 21.92
C THR A 178 20.45 -3.68 20.68
N ASP A 179 20.91 -4.21 19.56
CA ASP A 179 20.84 -3.55 18.26
C ASP A 179 20.70 -4.61 17.18
N ILE A 180 19.77 -4.38 16.27
CA ILE A 180 19.45 -5.27 15.16
C ILE A 180 19.33 -4.41 13.91
N ALA A 181 20.06 -4.78 12.87
CA ALA A 181 19.93 -4.16 11.55
C ALA A 181 19.76 -5.24 10.48
N TYR A 182 18.78 -5.02 9.61
CA TYR A 182 18.51 -5.87 8.46
C TYR A 182 18.74 -5.11 7.17
N LEU A 183 19.29 -5.80 6.19
CA LEU A 183 19.18 -5.49 4.77
C LEU A 183 18.01 -6.32 4.23
N ALA A 184 16.97 -5.67 3.72
CA ALA A 184 15.82 -6.31 3.12
C ALA A 184 15.76 -6.04 1.61
N ARG A 185 15.41 -7.05 0.84
CA ARG A 185 15.29 -6.98 -0.62
C ARG A 185 13.89 -7.39 -1.03
N GLY A 186 13.19 -6.54 -1.76
CA GLY A 186 11.79 -6.78 -2.07
C GLY A 186 11.30 -5.99 -3.25
N TRP A 187 9.99 -6.07 -3.42
CA TRP A 187 9.28 -5.34 -4.45
C TRP A 187 8.07 -4.59 -3.88
N VAL A 188 7.68 -3.54 -4.60
CA VAL A 188 6.44 -2.79 -4.41
C VAL A 188 5.73 -2.77 -5.75
N LYS A 189 4.45 -3.14 -5.75
CA LYS A 189 3.59 -3.14 -6.95
C LYS A 189 2.49 -2.13 -6.76
N ALA A 190 2.26 -1.34 -7.80
CA ALA A 190 1.08 -0.48 -7.92
C ALA A 190 0.06 -1.19 -8.82
N VAL A 191 -1.11 -1.45 -8.26
CA VAL A 191 -2.12 -2.33 -8.86
C VAL A 191 -3.47 -1.62 -8.92
N TYR A 192 -4.13 -1.62 -10.07
CA TYR A 192 -5.51 -1.16 -10.18
C TYR A 192 -6.50 -2.32 -10.02
N ASP A 193 -7.53 -2.12 -9.20
CA ASP A 193 -8.61 -3.08 -9.01
C ASP A 193 -9.68 -2.91 -10.09
N LEU A 194 -9.71 -3.84 -11.04
CA LEU A 194 -10.62 -3.84 -12.19
C LEU A 194 -11.98 -4.47 -11.87
N SER A 195 -12.15 -5.07 -10.69
CA SER A 195 -13.36 -5.81 -10.32
C SER A 195 -14.61 -4.94 -10.34
N ARG A 196 -14.45 -3.62 -10.12
CA ARG A 196 -15.54 -2.65 -10.13
C ARG A 196 -16.07 -2.34 -11.54
N LEU A 197 -15.28 -2.53 -12.59
CA LEU A 197 -15.68 -2.15 -13.95
C LEU A 197 -16.89 -2.95 -14.47
N ALA A 198 -17.00 -4.23 -14.06
CA ALA A 198 -18.17 -5.05 -14.38
C ALA A 198 -19.33 -4.84 -13.40
N ALA A 199 -19.03 -4.62 -12.12
CA ALA A 199 -20.06 -4.56 -11.07
C ALA A 199 -20.80 -3.21 -11.03
N ASP A 200 -20.14 -2.13 -11.43
CA ASP A 200 -20.61 -0.76 -11.23
C ASP A 200 -20.62 -0.01 -12.58
N LYS A 201 -21.83 0.21 -13.11
CA LYS A 201 -22.02 0.95 -14.38
C LYS A 201 -21.57 2.40 -14.30
N ASP A 202 -21.47 2.96 -13.09
CA ASP A 202 -20.94 4.31 -12.88
C ASP A 202 -19.42 4.33 -12.68
N ALA A 203 -18.74 3.17 -12.74
CA ALA A 203 -17.28 3.10 -12.69
C ALA A 203 -16.62 3.52 -14.01
N HIS A 204 -17.37 3.74 -15.08
CA HIS A 204 -16.83 4.23 -16.34
C HIS A 204 -17.84 5.08 -17.12
N PHE A 205 -17.34 5.97 -17.97
CA PHE A 205 -18.16 6.62 -19.00
C PHE A 205 -17.31 6.92 -20.23
N PHE A 206 -17.96 6.97 -21.39
CA PHE A 206 -17.31 7.32 -22.65
C PHE A 206 -17.70 8.73 -23.05
N CYS A 207 -16.70 9.51 -23.44
CA CYS A 207 -16.89 10.87 -23.90
C CYS A 207 -16.75 10.96 -25.41
N GLU A 208 -17.88 11.16 -26.10
CA GLU A 208 -17.95 11.09 -27.56
C GLU A 208 -17.15 12.20 -28.25
N GLY A 209 -17.25 13.43 -27.74
CA GLY A 209 -16.53 14.58 -28.31
C GLY A 209 -15.01 14.38 -28.38
N THR A 210 -14.43 13.66 -27.42
CA THR A 210 -12.98 13.39 -27.37
C THR A 210 -12.60 11.97 -27.79
N GLY A 211 -13.57 11.04 -27.86
CA GLY A 211 -13.32 9.61 -27.99
C GLY A 211 -12.61 9.00 -26.78
N THR A 212 -12.75 9.60 -25.59
CA THR A 212 -12.02 9.15 -24.38
C THR A 212 -12.91 8.29 -23.49
N LEU A 213 -12.42 7.12 -23.09
CA LEU A 213 -13.04 6.31 -22.04
C LEU A 213 -12.44 6.68 -20.69
N PHE A 214 -13.27 7.17 -19.79
CA PHE A 214 -12.90 7.49 -18.41
C PHE A 214 -13.23 6.33 -17.49
N LEU A 215 -12.28 5.93 -16.65
CA LEU A 215 -12.40 4.86 -15.68
C LEU A 215 -12.18 5.40 -14.26
N ASN A 216 -13.09 5.06 -13.36
CA ASN A 216 -12.99 5.32 -11.92
C ASN A 216 -12.38 4.09 -11.23
N LEU A 217 -11.05 4.06 -11.17
CA LEU A 217 -10.29 2.95 -10.59
C LEU A 217 -9.46 3.43 -9.41
N GLU A 218 -9.45 2.63 -8.34
CA GLU A 218 -8.59 2.87 -7.18
C GLU A 218 -7.28 2.11 -7.34
N MET A 219 -6.17 2.81 -7.13
CA MET A 219 -4.85 2.18 -7.07
C MET A 219 -4.56 1.66 -5.67
N LYS A 220 -4.02 0.44 -5.60
CA LYS A 220 -3.56 -0.22 -4.38
C LYS A 220 -2.06 -0.46 -4.46
N ILE A 221 -1.33 -0.04 -3.43
CA ILE A 221 0.08 -0.37 -3.28
C ILE A 221 0.21 -1.69 -2.51
N LYS A 222 0.75 -2.70 -3.17
CA LYS A 222 1.15 -3.97 -2.57
C LYS A 222 2.65 -3.98 -2.38
N SER A 223 3.13 -4.58 -1.31
CA SER A 223 4.56 -4.74 -1.08
C SER A 223 4.88 -6.06 -0.41
N GLU A 224 6.02 -6.61 -0.78
CA GLU A 224 6.52 -7.85 -0.24
C GLU A 224 8.05 -7.82 -0.20
N ILE A 225 8.63 -8.29 0.90
CA ILE A 225 10.06 -8.58 0.96
C ILE A 225 10.21 -10.00 0.46
N ASN A 226 11.09 -10.21 -0.53
CA ASN A 226 11.18 -11.47 -1.26
C ASN A 226 11.28 -12.64 -0.26
N PRO A 227 10.24 -13.48 -0.13
CA PRO A 227 10.29 -14.61 0.78
C PRO A 227 11.11 -15.76 0.18
N TRP A 228 11.34 -15.73 -1.14
CA TRP A 228 11.94 -16.80 -1.90
C TRP A 228 13.45 -16.63 -2.03
N PHE A 229 14.14 -17.65 -1.57
CA PHE A 229 15.50 -17.99 -1.96
C PHE A 229 15.57 -18.08 -3.50
N ILE A 230 16.20 -17.11 -4.17
CA ILE A 230 16.58 -17.31 -5.57
C ILE A 230 17.86 -18.16 -5.55
N PHE A 231 17.70 -19.47 -5.78
CA PHE A 231 18.81 -20.37 -6.07
C PHE A 231 19.08 -20.33 -7.58
N ASP A 232 19.95 -19.42 -8.01
CA ASP A 232 20.75 -19.71 -9.20
C ASP A 232 22.05 -20.37 -8.72
N LYS A 233 22.59 -21.33 -9.49
CA LYS A 233 23.67 -22.26 -9.09
C LYS A 233 24.97 -21.59 -8.59
N LYS A 234 25.05 -20.25 -8.59
CA LYS A 234 26.21 -19.44 -8.20
C LYS A 234 25.92 -18.28 -7.25
N VAL A 235 24.67 -17.85 -7.05
CA VAL A 235 24.35 -16.66 -6.22
C VAL A 235 23.14 -16.91 -5.35
N LYS A 236 23.30 -16.71 -4.05
CA LYS A 236 22.25 -16.81 -3.03
C LYS A 236 21.83 -15.40 -2.61
N ILE A 237 20.60 -15.00 -2.94
CA ILE A 237 20.03 -13.71 -2.53
C ILE A 237 18.94 -13.98 -1.49
N GLU A 238 19.23 -13.64 -0.23
CA GLU A 238 18.25 -13.71 0.86
C GLU A 238 17.38 -12.45 0.87
N GLY A 239 16.07 -12.62 1.12
CA GLY A 239 15.14 -11.50 1.28
C GLY A 239 15.46 -10.62 2.48
N TYR A 240 15.96 -11.21 3.56
CA TYR A 240 16.51 -10.50 4.71
C TYR A 240 17.91 -11.00 5.01
N THR A 241 18.87 -10.10 5.11
CA THR A 241 20.24 -10.38 5.58
C THR A 241 20.48 -9.59 6.86
N ILE A 242 20.90 -10.26 7.93
CA ILE A 242 21.28 -9.60 9.18
C ILE A 242 22.61 -8.88 8.94
N LEU A 243 22.63 -7.56 9.10
CA LEU A 243 23.86 -6.76 9.02
C LEU A 243 24.52 -6.61 10.38
N LYS A 244 23.71 -6.55 11.43
CA LYS A 244 24.18 -6.35 12.79
C LYS A 244 23.23 -7.03 13.77
N GLU A 245 23.82 -7.76 14.70
CA GLU A 245 23.12 -8.40 15.81
C GLU A 245 23.97 -8.23 17.07
N LYS A 246 23.41 -7.55 18.08
CA LYS A 246 24.07 -7.38 19.37
C LYS A 246 23.09 -7.81 20.45
N LYS A 247 23.48 -8.82 21.26
CA LYS A 247 22.74 -9.31 22.43
C LYS A 247 21.30 -9.76 22.16
N VAL A 248 21.01 -10.24 20.95
CA VAL A 248 19.69 -10.79 20.61
C VAL A 248 19.59 -12.22 21.14
N ASN A 249 18.53 -12.51 21.90
CA ASN A 249 18.21 -13.85 22.35
C ASN A 249 16.85 -14.24 21.78
N LEU A 250 16.81 -15.15 20.82
CA LEU A 250 15.55 -15.55 20.16
C LEU A 250 14.54 -16.21 21.11
N ASN A 251 15.00 -16.73 22.26
CA ASN A 251 14.12 -17.25 23.31
C ASN A 251 13.51 -16.13 24.17
N ASN A 252 13.99 -14.89 24.05
CA ASN A 252 13.39 -13.71 24.67
C ASN A 252 12.27 -13.16 23.76
N PRO A 253 11.00 -13.14 24.20
CA PRO A 253 9.89 -12.56 23.44
C PRO A 253 10.12 -11.11 22.97
N GLU A 254 10.89 -10.33 23.72
CA GLU A 254 11.24 -8.94 23.39
C GLU A 254 12.16 -8.87 22.16
N SER A 255 13.15 -9.76 22.07
CA SER A 255 14.03 -9.87 20.89
C SER A 255 13.24 -10.25 19.64
N TYR A 256 12.29 -11.19 19.75
CA TYR A 256 11.41 -11.53 18.63
C TYR A 256 10.55 -10.35 18.18
N ARG A 257 9.97 -9.61 19.14
CA ARG A 257 9.21 -8.39 18.84
C ARG A 257 10.08 -7.34 18.13
N ASN A 258 11.32 -7.15 18.57
CA ASN A 258 12.25 -6.22 17.94
C ASN A 258 12.58 -6.61 16.49
N ILE A 259 12.73 -7.91 16.21
CA ILE A 259 12.90 -8.41 14.83
C ILE A 259 11.67 -8.06 13.98
N LEU A 260 10.46 -8.31 14.48
CA LEU A 260 9.22 -7.98 13.75
C LEU A 260 9.11 -6.48 13.46
N ILE A 261 9.49 -5.64 14.42
CA ILE A 261 9.53 -4.18 14.25
C ILE A 261 10.50 -3.80 13.12
N VAL A 262 11.72 -4.32 13.12
CA VAL A 262 12.71 -3.97 12.09
C VAL A 262 12.27 -4.47 10.71
N LYS A 263 11.72 -5.68 10.63
CA LYS A 263 11.16 -6.23 9.37
C LYS A 263 10.00 -5.38 8.84
N LYS A 264 9.09 -4.97 9.72
CA LYS A 264 8.00 -4.05 9.35
C LYS A 264 8.56 -2.72 8.83
N GLY A 265 9.53 -2.14 9.52
CA GLY A 265 10.17 -0.90 9.12
C GLY A 265 10.91 -0.98 7.78
N CYS A 266 11.55 -2.12 7.47
CA CYS A 266 12.10 -2.39 6.14
C CYS A 266 10.99 -2.29 5.06
N LYS A 267 9.87 -2.98 5.27
CA LYS A 267 8.75 -2.96 4.33
C LYS A 267 8.17 -1.55 4.14
N GLU A 268 7.97 -0.82 5.23
CA GLU A 268 7.49 0.57 5.20
C GLU A 268 8.46 1.50 4.48
N ARG A 269 9.77 1.34 4.69
CA ARG A 269 10.82 2.09 3.99
C ARG A 269 10.84 1.78 2.50
N LEU A 270 10.73 0.51 2.11
CA LEU A 270 10.68 0.10 0.71
C LEU A 270 9.49 0.75 -0.03
N VAL A 271 8.32 0.80 0.61
CA VAL A 271 7.15 1.51 0.07
C VAL A 271 7.41 3.02 -0.05
N ARG A 272 8.06 3.63 0.94
CA ARG A 272 8.44 5.05 0.90
C ARG A 272 9.39 5.33 -0.26
N ASP A 273 10.40 4.49 -0.45
CA ASP A 273 11.38 4.63 -1.54
C ASP A 273 10.71 4.44 -2.91
N ALA A 274 9.77 3.50 -3.05
CA ALA A 274 8.97 3.34 -4.26
C ALA A 274 8.08 4.57 -4.56
N LYS A 275 7.45 5.16 -3.54
CA LYS A 275 6.67 6.41 -3.68
C LYS A 275 7.55 7.59 -4.07
N ASN A 276 8.75 7.70 -3.49
CA ASN A 276 9.73 8.72 -3.86
C ASN A 276 10.24 8.54 -5.30
N ALA A 277 10.19 7.32 -5.83
CA ALA A 277 10.46 7.00 -7.23
C ALA A 277 9.22 7.15 -8.13
N ASP A 278 8.18 7.86 -7.67
CA ASP A 278 6.96 8.18 -8.42
C ASP A 278 6.21 6.94 -8.95
N ILE A 279 6.26 5.79 -8.23
CA ILE A 279 5.61 4.54 -8.68
C ILE A 279 4.11 4.74 -9.02
N GLU A 280 3.43 5.62 -8.29
CA GLU A 280 2.00 5.95 -8.49
C GLU A 280 1.75 6.65 -9.83
N LYS A 281 2.59 7.62 -10.18
CA LYS A 281 2.52 8.33 -11.46
C LYS A 281 2.86 7.40 -12.63
N ILE A 282 3.91 6.59 -12.47
CA ILE A 282 4.35 5.62 -13.48
C ILE A 282 3.24 4.58 -13.70
N ALA A 283 2.65 4.08 -12.61
CA ALA A 283 1.53 3.14 -12.66
C ALA A 283 0.34 3.71 -13.40
N LYS A 284 -0.06 4.95 -13.11
CA LYS A 284 -1.18 5.59 -13.80
C LYS A 284 -0.96 5.67 -15.32
N VAL A 285 0.21 6.16 -15.75
CA VAL A 285 0.54 6.29 -17.18
C VAL A 285 0.57 4.92 -17.85
N SER A 286 1.26 3.95 -17.23
CA SER A 286 1.36 2.58 -17.74
C SER A 286 0.00 1.88 -17.82
N ALA A 287 -0.88 2.10 -16.85
CA ALA A 287 -2.23 1.55 -16.85
C ALA A 287 -3.11 2.19 -17.94
N GLU A 288 -3.08 3.51 -18.09
CA GLU A 288 -3.81 4.22 -19.16
C GLU A 288 -3.35 3.74 -20.55
N GLU A 289 -2.05 3.56 -20.75
CA GLU A 289 -1.49 3.04 -22.00
C GLU A 289 -1.86 1.58 -22.23
N SER A 290 -1.69 0.71 -21.22
CA SER A 290 -1.99 -0.71 -21.33
C SER A 290 -3.48 -0.97 -21.57
N LEU A 291 -4.35 -0.30 -20.81
CA LEU A 291 -5.80 -0.39 -21.00
C LEU A 291 -6.21 0.28 -22.31
N GLY A 292 -5.59 1.39 -22.70
CA GLY A 292 -5.82 2.02 -24.00
C GLY A 292 -5.53 1.07 -25.15
N ASN A 293 -4.34 0.46 -25.17
CA ASN A 293 -3.94 -0.52 -26.20
C ASN A 293 -4.84 -1.75 -26.20
N PHE A 294 -5.24 -2.24 -25.01
CA PHE A 294 -6.15 -3.37 -24.91
C PHE A 294 -7.55 -3.01 -25.41
N LEU A 295 -8.08 -1.84 -25.03
CA LEU A 295 -9.45 -1.40 -25.31
C LEU A 295 -9.63 -0.84 -26.72
N LEU A 296 -8.58 -0.35 -27.36
CA LEU A 296 -8.56 0.09 -28.77
C LEU A 296 -9.03 -1.02 -29.73
N LEU A 297 -8.87 -2.28 -29.33
CA LEU A 297 -9.33 -3.43 -30.09
C LEU A 297 -10.86 -3.60 -30.05
N PHE A 298 -11.58 -2.80 -29.27
CA PHE A 298 -13.01 -2.94 -29.02
C PHE A 298 -13.78 -1.64 -29.31
N LEU A 299 -15.01 -1.81 -29.76
CA LEU A 299 -15.97 -0.72 -29.88
C LEU A 299 -16.70 -0.54 -28.56
N TYR A 300 -16.79 0.70 -28.08
CA TYR A 300 -17.68 1.05 -26.98
C TYR A 300 -18.99 1.57 -27.56
N LYS A 301 -20.05 0.73 -27.54
CA LYS A 301 -21.35 1.05 -28.15
C LYS A 301 -21.20 1.55 -29.60
N ASP A 302 -20.48 0.77 -30.41
CA ASP A 302 -20.18 1.05 -31.82
C ASP A 302 -19.31 2.29 -32.07
N LYS A 303 -18.68 2.85 -31.03
CA LYS A 303 -17.76 3.99 -31.13
C LYS A 303 -16.33 3.58 -30.82
N GLU A 304 -15.40 4.14 -31.58
CA GLU A 304 -13.97 3.91 -31.41
C GLU A 304 -13.46 4.63 -30.15
N ILE A 305 -12.73 3.90 -29.30
CA ILE A 305 -12.02 4.47 -28.15
C ILE A 305 -10.68 5.00 -28.63
N LYS A 306 -10.44 6.31 -28.56
CA LYS A 306 -9.16 6.92 -28.94
C LYS A 306 -8.15 6.96 -27.79
N SER A 307 -8.64 7.10 -26.56
CA SER A 307 -7.78 7.12 -25.37
C SER A 307 -8.52 6.66 -24.12
N VAL A 308 -7.76 6.23 -23.11
CA VAL A 308 -8.27 5.85 -21.80
C VAL A 308 -7.68 6.77 -20.74
N LYS A 309 -8.52 7.20 -19.79
CA LYS A 309 -8.11 8.05 -18.66
C LYS A 309 -8.60 7.46 -17.35
N ILE A 310 -7.71 7.40 -16.37
CA ILE A 310 -8.03 6.91 -15.02
C ILE A 310 -8.19 8.10 -14.08
N ILE A 311 -9.30 8.16 -13.35
CA ILE A 311 -9.54 9.16 -12.30
C ILE A 311 -9.86 8.43 -11.00
N GLU A 312 -8.98 8.57 -10.01
CA GLU A 312 -9.11 7.85 -8.73
C GLU A 312 -10.05 8.59 -7.76
N ASP A 313 -10.16 9.92 -7.89
CA ASP A 313 -11.05 10.74 -7.06
C ASP A 313 -12.48 10.72 -7.61
N SER A 314 -13.43 10.29 -6.78
CA SER A 314 -14.82 10.14 -7.20
C SER A 314 -15.54 11.45 -7.46
N GLN A 315 -15.11 12.58 -6.88
CA GLN A 315 -15.70 13.89 -7.16
C GLN A 315 -15.18 14.44 -8.49
N ALA A 316 -13.88 14.35 -8.74
CA ALA A 316 -13.26 14.71 -10.00
C ALA A 316 -13.84 13.88 -11.16
N PHE A 317 -14.08 12.59 -10.94
CA PHE A 317 -14.70 11.72 -11.94
C PHE A 317 -16.13 12.17 -12.30
N LYS A 318 -16.93 12.55 -11.29
CA LYS A 318 -18.28 13.11 -11.52
C LYS A 318 -18.23 14.44 -12.25
N ALA A 319 -17.31 15.33 -11.87
CA ALA A 319 -17.13 16.61 -12.54
C ALA A 319 -16.75 16.44 -14.02
N GLU A 320 -15.86 15.50 -14.35
CA GLU A 320 -15.49 15.22 -15.74
C GLU A 320 -16.65 14.58 -16.53
N LYS A 321 -17.45 13.73 -15.88
CA LYS A 321 -18.68 13.17 -16.47
C LYS A 321 -19.68 14.26 -16.82
N GLU A 322 -19.92 15.21 -15.91
CA GLU A 322 -20.82 16.34 -16.15
C GLU A 322 -20.33 17.26 -17.26
N LYS A 323 -19.02 17.57 -17.28
CA LYS A 323 -18.38 18.36 -18.32
C LYS A 323 -18.54 17.69 -19.70
N CYS A 324 -18.27 16.40 -19.80
CA CYS A 324 -18.45 15.65 -21.03
C CYS A 324 -19.93 15.68 -21.52
N LEU A 325 -20.89 15.57 -20.60
CA LEU A 325 -22.31 15.66 -20.96
C LEU A 325 -22.73 17.04 -21.48
N GLN A 326 -22.07 18.11 -21.02
CA GLN A 326 -22.29 19.47 -21.54
C GLN A 326 -21.73 19.62 -22.95
N GLU A 327 -20.50 19.16 -23.19
CA GLU A 327 -19.84 19.22 -24.52
C GLU A 327 -20.64 18.45 -25.60
N ASN A 328 -21.23 17.31 -25.24
CA ASN A 328 -22.06 16.53 -26.17
C ASN A 328 -23.37 17.26 -26.55
N LYS A 329 -23.93 18.10 -25.65
CA LYS A 329 -25.14 18.88 -25.94
C LYS A 329 -24.88 20.03 -26.89
N GLU A 330 -23.70 20.63 -26.84
CA GLU A 330 -23.34 21.74 -27.73
C GLU A 330 -22.99 21.27 -29.15
N SER A 331 -22.68 19.97 -29.32
CA SER A 331 -22.30 19.37 -30.59
C SER A 331 -23.47 18.71 -31.35
N SER A 332 -24.68 18.67 -30.77
CA SER A 332 -25.89 18.05 -31.33
C SER A 332 -26.88 19.10 -31.84
#